data_AF-A0A952UVY9-F1
#
_entry.id   AF-A0A952UVY9-F1
#
_cell.length_a   1.000
_cell.length_b   1.000
_cell.length_c   1.000
_cell.angle_alpha   90.00
_cell.angle_beta   90.00
_cell.angle_gamma   90.00
#
_symmetry.space_group_name_H-M   'P 1'
#
loop_
_entity.id
_entity.type
_entity.pdbx_description
1 polymer ?
#
loop_
_entity_poly.entity_id
_entity_poly.type
_entity_poly.pdbx_seq_one_letter_code
_entity_poly.pdbx_strand_id
1 'polypeptide(L)'
;MKHASWRTVLVSSAWLGALGCADLLDYDSIEFEETGGTGSGAVSGSGGDGGSSGVGASGGDAGSGAMGGSGAAGGSGAAGGSGAAGGTGAVGGTGATGGDGGSGAAGGTGAAGGAGAAGGAGAAGGSGATGGSGGSSGGGVGGSGPVGPCDGVSCGSDQYCDPSDAQCHCLPGWTASGGSCTPNLPGDPLAHTEAQVCDMWRWGQTVTDSSPWTSGGSQCDPGTLSRAGLNDTVRRLNMFRWLVGLGPTADEASRNETNRWCAVLASWNPPGTVPDAHHPPPGSTCYTETGLAGTSSSNLAWGSGHPANAIDQFVEDWGVPSLGHRRWIFNPPLGPVGIGYYGGGGSYGNAQCLGVFSSSFSFPSPQWTSWPPPGYSPSAAFRWPWSFHYRGSLSGATVRVVRDSDGQEMSVTTENLTGGYGSYTTLSISISPAPSVSETYTVTVTTSSEVITYPLRPVSC
;
A
#
# COMPACT_ATOMS: atom_id res chain seq x y z
N MET A 1 18.46 -29.65 47.16
CA MET A 1 17.12 -29.05 46.95
C MET A 1 17.18 -28.25 45.66
N LYS A 2 16.46 -28.48 44.56
CA LYS A 2 15.70 -29.62 44.00
C LYS A 2 16.01 -29.56 42.48
N HIS A 3 16.31 -30.70 41.88
CA HIS A 3 16.42 -30.87 40.43
C HIS A 3 15.03 -30.87 39.78
N ALA A 4 14.85 -30.19 38.65
CA ALA A 4 13.69 -30.37 37.78
C ALA A 4 14.09 -31.23 36.57
N SER A 5 13.52 -32.42 36.52
CA SER A 5 13.66 -33.43 35.47
C SER A 5 12.51 -33.26 34.48
N TRP A 6 12.80 -33.10 33.20
CA TRP A 6 11.80 -33.18 32.14
C TRP A 6 11.52 -34.65 31.83
N ARG A 7 10.29 -35.11 32.11
CA ARG A 7 9.80 -36.43 31.67
C ARG A 7 9.00 -36.25 30.39
N THR A 8 9.51 -36.83 29.31
CA THR A 8 8.75 -37.14 28.09
C THR A 8 7.61 -38.10 28.44
N VAL A 9 6.39 -37.72 28.14
CA VAL A 9 5.23 -38.62 28.19
C VAL A 9 4.79 -38.89 26.75
N LEU A 10 5.09 -40.10 26.29
CA LEU A 10 4.45 -40.74 25.15
C LEU A 10 3.11 -41.30 25.63
N VAL A 11 2.00 -40.92 25.00
CA VAL A 11 0.76 -41.71 25.05
C VAL A 11 0.32 -42.00 23.63
N SER A 12 0.15 -43.30 23.39
CA SER A 12 -0.23 -43.98 22.16
C SER A 12 -1.67 -43.71 21.73
N SER A 13 -1.87 -43.73 20.42
CA SER A 13 -3.13 -43.71 19.68
C SER A 13 -3.94 -45.01 19.82
N ALA A 14 -5.27 -44.90 20.04
CA ALA A 14 -6.33 -45.70 19.40
C ALA A 14 -7.76 -45.39 19.94
N TRP A 15 -8.65 -44.93 19.04
CA TRP A 15 -10.12 -45.20 18.86
C TRP A 15 -11.07 -45.15 20.09
N LEU A 16 -12.23 -44.48 20.15
CA LEU A 16 -13.34 -44.11 19.24
C LEU A 16 -14.17 -42.99 19.90
N GLY A 17 -14.84 -42.13 19.11
CA GLY A 17 -16.03 -41.40 19.60
C GLY A 17 -16.24 -40.02 18.97
N ALA A 18 -17.14 -39.95 18.00
CA ALA A 18 -17.58 -38.73 17.34
C ALA A 18 -18.13 -37.68 18.30
N LEU A 19 -17.72 -36.42 18.12
CA LEU A 19 -18.46 -35.16 18.33
C LEU A 19 -17.58 -34.04 17.75
N GLY A 20 -18.19 -33.13 16.98
CA GLY A 20 -17.48 -32.18 16.14
C GLY A 20 -16.75 -31.07 16.90
N CYS A 21 -15.79 -30.45 16.21
CA CYS A 21 -15.44 -29.05 16.38
C CYS A 21 -14.67 -28.57 15.16
N ALA A 22 -14.99 -27.36 14.73
CA ALA A 22 -14.19 -26.56 13.82
C ALA A 22 -12.83 -26.28 14.46
N ASP A 23 -11.76 -26.44 13.70
CA ASP A 23 -10.41 -26.16 14.20
C ASP A 23 -10.22 -24.65 14.37
N LEU A 24 -9.94 -24.32 15.63
CA LEU A 24 -9.40 -23.07 16.14
C LEU A 24 -7.99 -22.86 15.58
N LEU A 25 -7.80 -21.79 14.80
CA LEU A 25 -6.49 -21.15 14.71
C LEU A 25 -6.36 -20.25 15.93
N ASP A 26 -5.66 -20.77 16.94
CA ASP A 26 -5.25 -20.03 18.13
C ASP A 26 -3.99 -19.21 17.75
N TYR A 27 -4.17 -17.91 17.52
CA TYR A 27 -3.07 -16.96 17.35
C TYR A 27 -2.97 -16.20 18.67
N ASP A 28 -2.03 -16.63 19.51
CA ASP A 28 -1.83 -16.07 20.85
C ASP A 28 -1.39 -14.59 20.73
N SER A 29 -2.15 -13.73 21.39
CA SER A 29 -2.04 -12.27 21.40
C SER A 29 -0.84 -11.78 22.19
N ILE A 30 -0.16 -10.74 21.69
CA ILE A 30 0.72 -9.89 22.51
C ILE A 30 0.02 -8.54 22.68
N GLU A 31 -0.38 -8.24 23.92
CA GLU A 31 -0.85 -6.92 24.35
C GLU A 31 0.34 -5.94 24.42
N PHE A 32 0.17 -4.73 23.89
CA PHE A 32 1.11 -3.62 24.11
C PHE A 32 0.39 -2.49 24.85
N GLU A 33 0.93 -2.14 26.02
CA GLU A 33 0.65 -0.88 26.71
C GLU A 33 1.36 0.26 25.96
N GLU A 34 0.60 1.24 25.43
CA GLU A 34 1.18 2.51 24.99
C GLU A 34 1.23 3.52 26.14
N THR A 35 2.40 4.10 26.36
CA THR A 35 2.55 5.32 27.17
C THR A 35 2.57 6.53 26.24
N GLY A 36 1.55 7.38 26.39
CA GLY A 36 1.39 8.61 25.62
C GLY A 36 2.46 9.66 25.92
N GLY A 37 2.81 10.43 24.90
CA GLY A 37 3.69 11.60 25.02
C GLY A 37 3.08 12.84 24.39
N THR A 38 2.55 13.74 25.22
CA THR A 38 2.18 15.11 24.84
C THR A 38 3.23 16.12 25.32
N GLY A 39 3.67 17.01 24.42
CA GLY A 39 3.83 18.46 24.68
C GLY A 39 4.98 19.01 25.54
N SER A 40 5.99 19.57 24.85
CA SER A 40 6.66 20.89 25.03
C SER A 40 6.93 21.53 26.42
N GLY A 41 8.16 22.03 26.62
CA GLY A 41 8.46 23.10 27.59
C GLY A 41 9.91 23.13 28.12
N ALA A 42 10.64 24.20 27.82
CA ALA A 42 12.04 24.45 28.20
C ALA A 42 12.26 24.76 29.70
N VAL A 43 13.45 24.40 30.25
CA VAL A 43 14.34 25.28 31.06
C VAL A 43 15.60 24.54 31.54
N SER A 44 16.74 25.21 31.31
CA SER A 44 18.05 25.29 32.00
C SER A 44 18.44 24.34 33.15
N GLY A 45 19.71 23.90 33.16
CA GLY A 45 20.38 23.33 34.34
C GLY A 45 21.77 22.70 34.12
N SER A 46 22.79 23.55 34.03
CA SER A 46 24.22 23.39 34.40
C SER A 46 24.80 22.05 34.93
N GLY A 47 26.00 21.71 34.40
CA GLY A 47 27.22 21.52 35.22
C GLY A 47 27.83 20.11 35.33
N GLY A 48 29.15 20.01 35.08
CA GLY A 48 30.02 19.03 35.76
C GLY A 48 31.05 18.28 34.88
N ASP A 49 32.31 18.70 34.99
CA ASP A 49 33.52 18.14 34.39
C ASP A 49 33.94 16.74 34.90
N GLY A 50 34.84 16.04 34.19
CA GLY A 50 35.49 14.83 34.72
C GLY A 50 36.51 14.08 33.85
N GLY A 51 37.62 14.74 33.48
CA GLY A 51 39.00 14.23 33.54
C GLY A 51 39.41 12.81 33.08
N SER A 52 40.12 12.79 31.94
CA SER A 52 41.26 11.95 31.50
C SER A 52 42.06 11.11 32.53
N SER A 53 42.56 9.94 32.09
CA SER A 53 43.91 9.43 32.42
C SER A 53 44.45 8.47 31.33
N GLY A 54 45.64 8.77 30.77
CA GLY A 54 46.48 7.86 29.96
C GLY A 54 47.16 6.77 30.80
N VAL A 55 47.78 5.71 30.25
CA VAL A 55 49.18 5.55 29.76
C VAL A 55 49.25 4.23 28.94
N GLY A 56 49.78 4.15 27.69
CA GLY A 56 51.14 3.70 27.26
C GLY A 56 51.47 2.21 27.52
N ALA A 57 52.03 1.33 26.66
CA ALA A 57 52.62 1.41 25.31
C ALA A 57 52.85 0.00 24.69
N SER A 58 53.00 -0.03 23.34
CA SER A 58 53.84 -0.89 22.46
C SER A 58 53.67 -2.42 22.31
N GLY A 59 53.50 -2.86 21.04
CA GLY A 59 54.06 -4.11 20.51
C GLY A 59 53.38 -4.67 19.23
N GLY A 60 54.07 -4.59 18.07
CA GLY A 60 53.95 -5.59 16.98
C GLY A 60 53.44 -5.10 15.60
N ASP A 61 54.37 -4.90 14.66
CA ASP A 61 54.13 -4.78 13.21
C ASP A 61 53.71 -6.12 12.58
N ALA A 62 52.72 -6.09 11.68
CA ALA A 62 52.62 -6.95 10.49
C ALA A 62 51.65 -6.30 9.48
N GLY A 63 52.11 -6.18 8.23
CA GLY A 63 51.59 -5.25 7.24
C GLY A 63 50.17 -5.50 6.69
N SER A 64 49.58 -4.42 6.20
CA SER A 64 48.50 -4.40 5.20
C SER A 64 48.55 -3.05 4.50
N GLY A 65 48.49 -3.07 3.16
CA GLY A 65 48.73 -1.90 2.32
C GLY A 65 47.81 -0.72 2.64
N ALA A 66 48.38 0.48 2.64
CA ALA A 66 47.61 1.71 2.70
C ALA A 66 46.72 1.78 1.45
N MET A 67 45.41 1.57 1.61
CA MET A 67 44.43 2.01 0.62
C MET A 67 44.55 3.53 0.51
N GLY A 68 44.72 4.03 -0.72
CA GLY A 68 44.70 5.46 -0.99
C GLY A 68 43.37 6.05 -0.53
N GLY A 69 43.41 7.15 0.22
CA GLY A 69 42.21 7.83 0.68
C GLY A 69 41.29 8.16 -0.49
N SER A 70 40.01 7.83 -0.36
CA SER A 70 38.97 8.21 -1.31
C SER A 70 39.03 9.72 -1.56
N GLY A 71 39.12 10.13 -2.83
CA GLY A 71 39.01 11.55 -3.19
C GLY A 71 37.68 12.11 -2.72
N ALA A 72 37.69 13.30 -2.11
CA ALA A 72 36.47 13.98 -1.69
C ALA A 72 35.51 14.12 -2.88
N ALA A 73 34.23 13.81 -2.65
CA ALA A 73 33.18 13.99 -3.65
C ALA A 73 33.14 15.46 -4.12
N GLY A 74 33.13 15.68 -5.44
CA GLY A 74 32.94 17.01 -6.00
C GLY A 74 31.57 17.55 -5.57
N GLY A 75 31.53 18.78 -5.05
CA GLY A 75 30.28 19.42 -4.62
C GLY A 75 29.30 19.56 -5.79
N SER A 76 28.01 19.28 -5.51
CA SER A 76 26.92 19.44 -6.47
C SER A 76 26.81 20.89 -6.96
N GLY A 77 26.65 21.08 -8.27
CA GLY A 77 26.42 22.41 -8.86
C GLY A 77 25.09 23.01 -8.37
N ALA A 78 25.06 24.33 -8.16
CA ALA A 78 23.85 25.04 -7.75
C ALA A 78 22.75 24.92 -8.82
N ALA A 79 21.50 24.73 -8.38
CA ALA A 79 20.34 24.67 -9.26
C ALA A 79 20.18 25.98 -10.06
N GLY A 80 19.89 25.87 -11.36
CA GLY A 80 19.61 27.03 -12.21
C GLY A 80 18.34 27.75 -11.77
N GLY A 81 18.34 29.09 -11.81
CA GLY A 81 17.18 29.90 -11.43
C GLY A 81 15.98 29.73 -12.39
N SER A 82 14.77 29.81 -11.85
CA SER A 82 13.52 29.74 -12.62
C SER A 82 13.40 30.90 -13.62
N GLY A 83 12.91 30.63 -14.83
CA GLY A 83 12.63 31.66 -15.85
C GLY A 83 11.49 32.60 -15.43
N ALA A 84 11.54 33.86 -15.88
CA ALA A 84 10.50 34.85 -15.60
C ALA A 84 9.18 34.51 -16.31
N ALA A 85 8.04 34.77 -15.65
CA ALA A 85 6.72 34.56 -16.22
C ALA A 85 6.48 35.40 -17.49
N GLY A 86 5.85 34.80 -18.51
CA GLY A 86 5.50 35.48 -19.75
C GLY A 86 4.49 36.62 -19.53
N GLY A 87 4.61 37.71 -20.30
CA GLY A 87 3.72 38.87 -20.20
C GLY A 87 2.29 38.58 -20.67
N THR A 88 1.30 39.22 -20.02
CA THR A 88 -0.12 39.12 -20.37
C THR A 88 -0.40 39.72 -21.76
N GLY A 89 -1.17 39.02 -22.59
CA GLY A 89 -1.57 39.49 -23.93
C GLY A 89 -2.46 40.74 -23.88
N ALA A 90 -2.38 41.59 -24.90
CA ALA A 90 -3.18 42.81 -24.99
C ALA A 90 -4.69 42.51 -25.19
N VAL A 91 -5.54 43.27 -24.50
CA VAL A 91 -7.00 43.17 -24.60
C VAL A 91 -7.46 43.57 -26.00
N GLY A 92 -8.29 42.74 -26.64
CA GLY A 92 -8.84 43.02 -27.98
C GLY A 92 -9.69 44.29 -28.01
N GLY A 93 -9.57 45.07 -29.09
CA GLY A 93 -10.29 46.34 -29.24
C GLY A 93 -11.80 46.17 -29.35
N THR A 94 -12.56 47.13 -28.82
CA THR A 94 -14.03 47.18 -28.89
C THR A 94 -14.51 47.30 -30.34
N GLY A 95 -15.49 46.47 -30.73
CA GLY A 95 -16.10 46.51 -32.07
C GLY A 95 -16.82 47.83 -32.35
N ALA A 96 -16.85 48.25 -33.62
CA ALA A 96 -17.51 49.49 -34.04
C ALA A 96 -19.04 49.39 -33.86
N THR A 97 -19.65 50.43 -33.28
CA THR A 97 -21.11 50.56 -33.16
C THR A 97 -21.75 50.63 -34.55
N GLY A 98 -22.69 49.72 -34.84
CA GLY A 98 -23.45 49.73 -36.08
C GLY A 98 -24.39 50.94 -36.15
N GLY A 99 -24.46 51.60 -37.30
CA GLY A 99 -25.47 52.64 -37.56
C GLY A 99 -26.89 52.07 -37.59
N ASP A 100 -27.88 52.92 -37.35
CA ASP A 100 -29.29 52.57 -37.12
C ASP A 100 -29.83 51.52 -38.11
N GLY A 101 -30.08 50.32 -37.58
CA GLY A 101 -30.83 49.25 -38.26
C GLY A 101 -30.09 47.93 -38.50
N GLY A 102 -28.78 47.82 -38.23
CA GLY A 102 -28.04 46.55 -38.34
C GLY A 102 -27.17 46.24 -37.13
N SER A 103 -27.18 44.99 -36.65
CA SER A 103 -26.27 44.52 -35.61
C SER A 103 -24.81 44.74 -36.02
N GLY A 104 -24.03 45.46 -35.20
CA GLY A 104 -22.60 45.70 -35.45
C GLY A 104 -21.80 44.39 -35.44
N ALA A 105 -20.76 44.31 -36.28
CA ALA A 105 -19.87 43.14 -36.34
C ALA A 105 -19.11 42.95 -35.01
N ALA A 106 -18.97 41.69 -34.57
CA ALA A 106 -18.23 41.35 -33.36
C ALA A 106 -16.76 41.80 -33.46
N GLY A 107 -16.23 42.41 -32.38
CA GLY A 107 -14.83 42.82 -32.30
C GLY A 107 -13.88 41.62 -32.41
N GLY A 108 -12.76 41.79 -33.12
CA GLY A 108 -11.77 40.72 -33.31
C GLY A 108 -11.10 40.29 -32.00
N THR A 109 -10.81 38.99 -31.88
CA THR A 109 -10.10 38.42 -30.73
C THR A 109 -8.67 38.96 -30.65
N GLY A 110 -8.22 39.39 -29.47
CA GLY A 110 -6.84 39.84 -29.25
C GLY A 110 -5.82 38.72 -29.45
N ALA A 111 -4.62 39.06 -29.93
CA ALA A 111 -3.55 38.09 -30.17
C ALA A 111 -3.07 37.45 -28.84
N ALA A 112 -2.76 36.14 -28.88
CA ALA A 112 -2.20 35.43 -27.74
C ALA A 112 -0.85 36.03 -27.32
N GLY A 113 -0.63 36.18 -26.00
CA GLY A 113 0.65 36.64 -25.45
C GLY A 113 1.79 35.69 -25.81
N GLY A 114 2.96 36.24 -26.14
CA GLY A 114 4.14 35.44 -26.49
C GLY A 114 4.62 34.55 -25.35
N ALA A 115 5.19 33.38 -25.69
CA ALA A 115 5.78 32.46 -24.72
C ALA A 115 6.95 33.11 -23.96
N GLY A 116 7.03 32.86 -22.64
CA GLY A 116 8.16 33.31 -21.83
C GLY A 116 9.48 32.65 -22.26
N ALA A 117 10.60 33.36 -22.13
CA ALA A 117 11.92 32.84 -22.48
C ALA A 117 12.31 31.65 -21.59
N ALA A 118 12.93 30.62 -22.19
CA ALA A 118 13.45 29.47 -21.46
C ALA A 118 14.52 29.90 -20.44
N GLY A 119 14.47 29.35 -19.22
CA GLY A 119 15.48 29.58 -18.20
C GLY A 119 16.87 29.12 -18.68
N GLY A 120 17.92 29.87 -18.34
CA GLY A 120 19.29 29.54 -18.73
C GLY A 120 19.77 28.21 -18.15
N ALA A 121 20.57 27.47 -18.92
CA ALA A 121 21.16 26.21 -18.48
C ALA A 121 22.10 26.43 -17.27
N GLY A 122 21.99 25.57 -16.25
CA GLY A 122 22.91 25.58 -15.11
C GLY A 122 24.35 25.29 -15.55
N ALA A 123 25.33 25.91 -14.88
CA ALA A 123 26.74 25.67 -15.17
C ALA A 123 27.13 24.21 -14.91
N ALA A 124 27.93 23.63 -15.80
CA ALA A 124 28.43 22.26 -15.67
C ALA A 124 29.26 22.11 -14.39
N GLY A 125 28.98 21.08 -13.59
CA GLY A 125 29.79 20.71 -12.43
C GLY A 125 31.22 20.37 -12.86
N GLY A 126 32.21 20.82 -12.09
CA GLY A 126 33.62 20.58 -12.39
C GLY A 126 33.97 19.08 -12.38
N SER A 127 34.79 18.65 -13.34
CA SER A 127 35.24 17.26 -13.47
C SER A 127 36.01 16.78 -12.23
N GLY A 128 35.59 15.65 -11.65
CA GLY A 128 36.40 14.93 -10.66
C GLY A 128 37.65 14.33 -11.29
N ALA A 129 38.76 14.32 -10.54
CA ALA A 129 40.06 13.83 -11.02
C ALA A 129 40.03 12.32 -11.37
N THR A 130 40.73 11.96 -12.43
CA THR A 130 40.83 10.63 -13.03
C THR A 130 41.35 9.58 -12.04
N GLY A 131 40.53 8.58 -11.71
CA GLY A 131 40.96 7.32 -11.11
C GLY A 131 41.56 6.40 -12.17
N GLY A 132 42.71 5.77 -11.86
CA GLY A 132 43.54 5.02 -12.80
C GLY A 132 42.88 3.82 -13.50
N SER A 133 43.40 3.53 -14.69
CA SER A 133 42.95 2.52 -15.66
C SER A 133 42.79 1.11 -15.08
N GLY A 134 41.57 0.58 -15.16
CA GLY A 134 41.23 -0.85 -15.09
C GLY A 134 40.62 -1.31 -16.43
N GLY A 135 41.03 -2.49 -16.89
CA GLY A 135 40.90 -2.95 -18.29
C GLY A 135 39.49 -3.20 -18.83
N SER A 136 39.45 -3.23 -20.17
CA SER A 136 38.33 -3.45 -21.08
C SER A 136 37.18 -4.33 -20.56
N SER A 137 35.98 -3.75 -20.47
CA SER A 137 34.72 -4.50 -20.48
C SER A 137 34.24 -4.67 -21.93
N GLY A 138 34.54 -5.83 -22.50
CA GLY A 138 33.72 -6.38 -23.58
C GLY A 138 32.32 -6.62 -23.01
N GLY A 139 31.29 -6.19 -23.75
CA GLY A 139 29.90 -6.43 -23.41
C GLY A 139 29.61 -7.92 -23.27
N GLY A 140 29.46 -8.37 -22.02
CA GLY A 140 28.74 -9.58 -21.68
C GLY A 140 27.31 -9.17 -21.36
N VAL A 141 26.41 -9.40 -22.30
CA VAL A 141 24.99 -9.63 -22.00
C VAL A 141 24.94 -10.60 -20.82
N GLY A 142 24.27 -10.19 -19.74
CA GLY A 142 23.94 -11.10 -18.65
C GLY A 142 23.33 -12.36 -19.26
N GLY A 143 23.93 -13.50 -18.93
CA GLY A 143 23.54 -14.79 -19.50
C GLY A 143 22.03 -14.94 -19.46
N SER A 144 21.46 -15.24 -20.63
CA SER A 144 20.06 -15.62 -20.76
C SER A 144 19.75 -16.64 -19.67
N GLY A 145 18.89 -16.26 -18.72
CA GLY A 145 18.11 -17.27 -18.00
C GLY A 145 17.40 -18.15 -19.04
N PRO A 146 16.89 -19.33 -18.67
CA PRO A 146 16.05 -20.09 -19.58
C PRO A 146 14.98 -19.13 -20.14
N VAL A 147 14.99 -18.93 -21.46
CA VAL A 147 14.00 -18.10 -22.15
C VAL A 147 12.63 -18.67 -21.78
N GLY A 148 11.90 -17.91 -20.96
CA GLY A 148 10.61 -18.35 -20.46
C GLY A 148 9.59 -18.40 -21.59
N PRO A 149 8.46 -19.10 -21.41
CA PRO A 149 7.40 -19.19 -22.43
C PRO A 149 6.87 -17.82 -22.90
N CYS A 150 7.02 -16.79 -22.05
CA CYS A 150 6.63 -15.41 -22.33
C CYS A 150 7.75 -14.54 -22.93
N ASP A 151 8.91 -15.09 -23.25
CA ASP A 151 9.98 -14.32 -23.88
C ASP A 151 9.55 -13.83 -25.28
N GLY A 152 9.71 -12.54 -25.54
CA GLY A 152 9.22 -11.91 -26.77
C GLY A 152 7.69 -11.71 -26.86
N VAL A 153 6.91 -12.13 -25.85
CA VAL A 153 5.47 -11.86 -25.80
C VAL A 153 5.23 -10.46 -25.24
N SER A 154 4.62 -9.58 -26.05
CA SER A 154 4.19 -8.25 -25.62
C SER A 154 2.67 -8.22 -25.49
N CYS A 155 2.19 -8.04 -24.27
CA CYS A 155 0.77 -7.93 -23.98
C CYS A 155 0.29 -6.48 -23.98
N GLY A 156 -1.00 -6.29 -24.24
CA GLY A 156 -1.64 -4.98 -24.22
C GLY A 156 -1.79 -4.41 -22.82
N SER A 157 -2.43 -3.24 -22.73
CA SER A 157 -2.82 -2.66 -21.44
C SER A 157 -3.72 -3.61 -20.65
N ASP A 158 -3.52 -3.64 -19.33
CA ASP A 158 -4.28 -4.49 -18.40
C ASP A 158 -4.22 -5.99 -18.72
N GLN A 159 -3.13 -6.43 -19.36
CA GLN A 159 -2.84 -7.82 -19.67
C GLN A 159 -1.51 -8.27 -19.09
N TYR A 160 -1.39 -9.57 -18.86
CA TYR A 160 -0.13 -10.25 -18.54
C TYR A 160 0.04 -11.47 -19.43
N CYS A 161 1.29 -11.86 -19.68
CA CYS A 161 1.55 -13.13 -20.35
C CYS A 161 1.52 -14.26 -19.33
N ASP A 162 0.68 -15.27 -19.57
CA ASP A 162 0.63 -16.46 -18.72
C ASP A 162 1.67 -17.47 -19.20
N PRO A 163 2.65 -17.85 -18.36
CA PRO A 163 3.70 -18.77 -18.78
C PRO A 163 3.18 -20.20 -19.06
N SER A 164 1.96 -20.55 -18.65
CA SER A 164 1.39 -21.87 -18.91
C SER A 164 0.96 -22.09 -20.36
N ASP A 165 0.58 -21.02 -21.07
CA ASP A 165 0.12 -21.10 -22.46
C ASP A 165 0.80 -20.09 -23.41
N ALA A 166 1.68 -19.22 -22.88
CA ALA A 166 2.37 -18.16 -23.62
C ALA A 166 1.40 -17.18 -24.32
N GLN A 167 0.19 -16.99 -23.77
CA GLN A 167 -0.81 -16.05 -24.26
C GLN A 167 -1.02 -14.88 -23.31
N CYS A 168 -1.57 -13.80 -23.85
CA CYS A 168 -1.94 -12.63 -23.06
C CYS A 168 -3.33 -12.80 -22.45
N HIS A 169 -3.40 -12.71 -21.13
CA HIS A 169 -4.64 -12.79 -20.35
C HIS A 169 -4.90 -11.45 -19.66
N CYS A 170 -6.17 -11.14 -19.45
CA CYS A 170 -6.52 -9.94 -18.68
C CYS A 170 -6.11 -10.09 -17.22
N LEU A 171 -5.70 -8.97 -16.61
CA LEU A 171 -5.40 -8.92 -15.19
C LEU A 171 -6.61 -9.30 -14.32
N PRO A 172 -6.40 -9.81 -13.09
CA PRO A 172 -7.50 -10.12 -12.18
C PRO A 172 -8.40 -8.90 -11.94
N GLY A 173 -9.67 -8.98 -12.31
CA GLY A 173 -10.60 -7.84 -12.28
C GLY A 173 -10.93 -7.25 -13.65
N TRP A 174 -10.31 -7.76 -14.72
CA TRP A 174 -10.61 -7.39 -16.11
C TRP A 174 -11.14 -8.59 -16.89
N THR A 175 -11.94 -8.31 -17.91
CA THR A 175 -12.47 -9.31 -18.83
C THR A 175 -12.11 -8.98 -20.27
N ALA A 176 -11.82 -10.02 -21.06
CA ALA A 176 -11.47 -9.87 -22.46
C ALA A 176 -12.68 -9.40 -23.28
N SER A 177 -12.49 -8.35 -24.07
CA SER A 177 -13.49 -7.77 -24.97
C SER A 177 -12.82 -7.28 -26.24
N GLY A 178 -13.11 -7.93 -27.37
CA GLY A 178 -12.61 -7.52 -28.70
C GLY A 178 -11.08 -7.46 -28.83
N GLY A 179 -10.33 -8.31 -28.12
CA GLY A 179 -8.85 -8.30 -28.09
C GLY A 179 -8.24 -7.29 -27.11
N SER A 180 -9.08 -6.56 -26.36
CA SER A 180 -8.69 -5.67 -25.27
C SER A 180 -9.19 -6.19 -23.94
N CYS A 181 -8.76 -5.58 -22.83
CA CYS A 181 -9.27 -5.89 -21.49
C CYS A 181 -10.11 -4.73 -20.99
N THR A 182 -11.33 -5.04 -20.55
CA THR A 182 -12.24 -4.06 -19.96
C THR A 182 -12.37 -4.32 -18.46
N PRO A 183 -12.31 -3.28 -17.61
CA PRO A 183 -12.42 -3.43 -16.16
C PRO A 183 -13.83 -3.90 -15.77
N ASN A 184 -13.89 -4.85 -14.86
CA ASN A 184 -15.14 -5.34 -14.29
C ASN A 184 -15.60 -4.40 -13.18
N LEU A 185 -16.39 -3.39 -13.56
CA LEU A 185 -16.93 -2.42 -12.60
C LEU A 185 -18.00 -3.09 -11.72
N PRO A 186 -17.93 -2.93 -10.38
CA PRO A 186 -18.86 -3.59 -9.46
C PRO A 186 -20.30 -3.05 -9.56
N GLY A 187 -20.47 -1.79 -9.93
CA GLY A 187 -21.76 -1.10 -9.76
C GLY A 187 -22.06 -0.84 -8.28
N ASP A 188 -23.34 -0.66 -7.95
CA ASP A 188 -23.80 -0.46 -6.57
C ASP A 188 -23.78 -1.78 -5.79
N PRO A 189 -23.07 -1.88 -4.65
CA PRO A 189 -23.05 -3.11 -3.85
C PRO A 189 -24.44 -3.53 -3.34
N LEU A 190 -25.40 -2.60 -3.20
CA LEU A 190 -26.78 -2.93 -2.83
C LEU A 190 -27.51 -3.77 -3.89
N ALA A 191 -27.04 -3.76 -5.13
CA ALA A 191 -27.60 -4.54 -6.22
C ALA A 191 -27.01 -5.96 -6.30
N HIS A 192 -25.96 -6.27 -5.53
CA HIS A 192 -25.34 -7.60 -5.54
C HIS A 192 -26.21 -8.62 -4.82
N THR A 193 -26.32 -9.81 -5.41
CA THR A 193 -26.95 -10.96 -4.77
C THR A 193 -25.96 -11.66 -3.83
N GLU A 194 -26.48 -12.42 -2.86
CA GLU A 194 -25.68 -13.26 -1.98
C GLU A 194 -24.73 -14.20 -2.75
N ALA A 195 -25.22 -14.83 -3.81
CA ALA A 195 -24.43 -15.73 -4.64
C ALA A 195 -23.24 -14.99 -5.28
N GLN A 196 -23.46 -13.79 -5.84
CA GLN A 196 -22.38 -12.99 -6.43
C GLN A 196 -21.34 -12.56 -5.38
N VAL A 197 -21.78 -12.14 -4.20
CA VAL A 197 -20.86 -11.77 -3.10
C VAL A 197 -20.02 -12.97 -2.66
N CYS A 198 -20.63 -14.14 -2.50
CA CYS A 198 -19.89 -15.33 -2.10
C CYS A 198 -19.00 -15.91 -3.21
N ASP A 199 -19.41 -15.81 -4.48
CA ASP A 199 -18.55 -16.17 -5.62
C ASP A 199 -17.35 -15.23 -5.69
N MET A 200 -17.55 -13.93 -5.53
CA MET A 200 -16.47 -12.95 -5.48
C MET A 200 -15.53 -13.22 -4.30
N TRP A 201 -16.07 -13.51 -3.12
CA TRP A 201 -15.29 -13.85 -1.94
C TRP A 201 -14.40 -15.09 -2.20
N ARG A 202 -14.98 -16.19 -2.67
CA ARG A 202 -14.22 -17.41 -2.99
C ARG A 202 -13.19 -17.19 -4.09
N TRP A 203 -13.54 -16.42 -5.13
CA TRP A 203 -12.61 -16.04 -6.19
C TRP A 203 -11.41 -15.28 -5.63
N GLY A 204 -11.64 -14.25 -4.82
CA GLY A 204 -10.57 -13.49 -4.19
C GLY A 204 -9.70 -14.33 -3.25
N GLN A 205 -10.29 -15.30 -2.56
CA GLN A 205 -9.60 -16.20 -1.65
C GLN A 205 -8.71 -17.24 -2.34
N THR A 206 -8.85 -17.43 -3.65
CA THR A 206 -8.04 -18.40 -4.40
C THR A 206 -6.56 -18.03 -4.37
N VAL A 207 -5.69 -18.99 -4.07
CA VAL A 207 -4.23 -18.92 -4.21
C VAL A 207 -3.81 -19.96 -5.25
N THR A 208 -3.20 -19.50 -6.33
CA THR A 208 -2.79 -20.35 -7.46
C THR A 208 -1.33 -20.78 -7.37
N ASP A 209 -0.51 -20.01 -6.65
CA ASP A 209 0.87 -20.36 -6.33
C ASP A 209 1.09 -20.23 -4.83
N SER A 210 1.17 -21.36 -4.12
CA SER A 210 1.31 -21.37 -2.66
C SER A 210 2.68 -20.90 -2.16
N SER A 211 3.69 -20.79 -3.04
CA SER A 211 5.03 -20.36 -2.68
C SER A 211 5.64 -19.51 -3.80
N PRO A 212 5.09 -18.30 -4.03
CA PRO A 212 5.39 -17.54 -5.24
C PRO A 212 6.74 -16.84 -5.21
N TRP A 213 7.44 -16.85 -4.07
CA TRP A 213 8.70 -16.16 -3.90
C TRP A 213 9.87 -17.13 -3.96
N THR A 214 10.86 -16.79 -4.79
CA THR A 214 12.12 -17.52 -4.89
C THR A 214 13.25 -16.64 -4.38
N SER A 215 14.04 -17.19 -3.46
CA SER A 215 15.17 -16.51 -2.84
C SER A 215 16.24 -16.11 -3.85
N GLY A 216 16.80 -14.92 -3.66
CA GLY A 216 17.99 -14.47 -4.38
C GLY A 216 19.29 -15.11 -3.91
N GLY A 217 20.41 -14.64 -4.47
CA GLY A 217 21.75 -15.21 -4.21
C GLY A 217 22.41 -14.74 -2.92
N SER A 218 21.85 -13.72 -2.25
CA SER A 218 22.41 -13.15 -1.02
C SER A 218 21.32 -12.65 -0.06
N GLN A 219 21.71 -12.33 1.18
CA GLN A 219 20.80 -11.92 2.27
C GLN A 219 19.90 -10.71 1.95
N CYS A 220 20.42 -9.75 1.17
CA CYS A 220 19.71 -8.53 0.80
C CYS A 220 19.24 -8.55 -0.65
N ASP A 221 19.33 -9.70 -1.33
CA ASP A 221 18.80 -9.87 -2.67
C ASP A 221 17.28 -10.06 -2.57
N PRO A 222 16.47 -9.20 -3.21
CA PRO A 222 15.01 -9.30 -3.16
C PRO A 222 14.45 -10.59 -3.76
N GLY A 223 15.25 -11.33 -4.52
CA GLY A 223 14.80 -12.52 -5.22
C GLY A 223 13.76 -12.18 -6.29
N THR A 224 12.85 -13.12 -6.55
CA THR A 224 11.80 -12.97 -7.56
C THR A 224 10.45 -13.38 -7.02
N LEU A 225 9.40 -12.69 -7.47
CA LEU A 225 8.01 -13.03 -7.19
C LEU A 225 7.36 -13.48 -8.50
N SER A 226 6.71 -14.64 -8.49
CA SER A 226 6.06 -15.21 -9.66
C SER A 226 4.88 -14.35 -10.12
N ARG A 227 4.55 -14.42 -11.41
CA ARG A 227 3.35 -13.74 -11.95
C ARG A 227 2.06 -14.26 -11.31
N ALA A 228 2.01 -15.55 -10.98
CA ALA A 228 0.89 -16.15 -10.26
C ALA A 228 0.72 -15.53 -8.85
N GLY A 229 1.81 -15.32 -8.10
CA GLY A 229 1.76 -14.62 -6.82
C GLY A 229 1.31 -13.17 -6.92
N LEU A 230 1.79 -12.43 -7.93
CA LEU A 230 1.31 -11.07 -8.23
C LEU A 230 -0.20 -11.08 -8.52
N ASN A 231 -0.65 -12.01 -9.36
CA ASN A 231 -2.07 -12.16 -9.71
C ASN A 231 -2.92 -12.54 -8.49
N ASP A 232 -2.46 -13.43 -7.61
CA ASP A 232 -3.17 -13.79 -6.38
C ASP A 232 -3.33 -12.57 -5.47
N THR A 233 -2.30 -11.74 -5.33
CA THR A 233 -2.35 -10.49 -4.55
C THR A 233 -3.32 -9.48 -5.15
N VAL A 234 -3.25 -9.21 -6.46
CA VAL A 234 -4.16 -8.28 -7.15
C VAL A 234 -5.61 -8.80 -7.10
N ARG A 235 -5.81 -10.11 -7.23
CA ARG A 235 -7.13 -10.76 -7.11
C ARG A 235 -7.75 -10.49 -5.74
N ARG A 236 -6.99 -10.71 -4.66
CA ARG A 236 -7.46 -10.44 -3.29
C ARG A 236 -7.77 -8.96 -3.09
N LEU A 237 -6.90 -8.07 -3.57
CA LEU A 237 -7.11 -6.63 -3.51
C LEU A 237 -8.40 -6.21 -4.23
N ASN A 238 -8.61 -6.71 -5.45
CA ASN A 238 -9.76 -6.35 -6.26
C ASN A 238 -11.06 -6.98 -5.77
N MET A 239 -11.02 -8.13 -5.10
CA MET A 239 -12.18 -8.66 -4.37
C MET A 239 -12.66 -7.66 -3.31
N PHE A 240 -11.76 -7.19 -2.44
CA PHE A 240 -12.13 -6.21 -1.40
C PHE A 240 -12.64 -4.90 -1.99
N ARG A 241 -11.99 -4.39 -3.04
CA ARG A 241 -12.45 -3.19 -3.74
C ARG A 241 -13.84 -3.38 -4.37
N TRP A 242 -14.07 -4.52 -5.03
CA TRP A 242 -15.36 -4.85 -5.64
C TRP A 242 -16.50 -4.88 -4.60
N LEU A 243 -16.25 -5.50 -3.44
CA LEU A 243 -17.24 -5.61 -2.36
C LEU A 243 -17.75 -4.23 -1.91
N VAL A 244 -16.88 -3.22 -1.85
CA VAL A 244 -17.23 -1.86 -1.44
C VAL A 244 -17.64 -0.95 -2.61
N GLY A 245 -17.82 -1.50 -3.81
CA GLY A 245 -18.27 -0.74 -4.98
C GLY A 245 -17.17 0.02 -5.72
N LEU A 246 -15.90 -0.32 -5.51
CA LEU A 246 -14.76 0.30 -6.18
C LEU A 246 -14.26 -0.55 -7.35
N GLY A 247 -13.90 0.13 -8.44
CA GLY A 247 -13.28 -0.50 -9.61
C GLY A 247 -11.95 -1.17 -9.27
N PRO A 248 -11.52 -2.16 -10.09
CA PRO A 248 -10.30 -2.91 -9.86
C PRO A 248 -9.05 -2.02 -10.05
N THR A 249 -7.92 -2.46 -9.50
CA THR A 249 -6.59 -1.91 -9.78
C THR A 249 -5.61 -3.01 -10.22
N ALA A 250 -4.54 -2.62 -10.89
CA ALA A 250 -3.54 -3.52 -11.47
C ALA A 250 -2.25 -3.46 -10.64
N ASP A 251 -1.33 -4.39 -10.84
CA ASP A 251 0.07 -4.16 -10.47
C ASP A 251 0.81 -3.45 -11.61
N GLU A 252 1.92 -2.78 -11.28
CA GLU A 252 2.80 -2.15 -12.26
C GLU A 252 4.25 -2.62 -12.07
N ALA A 253 4.87 -3.10 -13.15
CA ALA A 253 6.22 -3.68 -13.11
C ALA A 253 7.28 -2.74 -12.51
N SER A 254 7.26 -1.45 -12.84
CA SER A 254 8.19 -0.45 -12.31
C SER A 254 8.06 -0.30 -10.79
N ARG A 255 6.82 -0.32 -10.28
CA ARG A 255 6.50 -0.21 -8.86
C ARG A 255 6.81 -1.50 -8.14
N ASN A 256 6.52 -2.66 -8.74
CA ASN A 256 6.92 -3.97 -8.21
C ASN A 256 8.44 -4.05 -8.00
N GLU A 257 9.24 -3.52 -8.92
CA GLU A 257 10.70 -3.46 -8.76
C GLU A 257 11.12 -2.62 -7.55
N THR A 258 10.47 -1.48 -7.30
CA THR A 258 10.74 -0.71 -6.07
C THR A 258 10.27 -1.46 -4.83
N ASN A 259 9.08 -2.04 -4.88
CA ASN A 259 8.45 -2.69 -3.75
C ASN A 259 9.14 -3.99 -3.33
N ARG A 260 9.83 -4.71 -4.23
CA ARG A 260 10.62 -5.87 -3.82
C ARG A 260 11.80 -5.48 -2.91
N TRP A 261 12.45 -4.34 -3.16
CA TRP A 261 13.48 -3.80 -2.26
C TRP A 261 12.89 -3.31 -0.94
N CYS A 262 11.69 -2.74 -0.99
CA CYS A 262 10.94 -2.42 0.22
C CYS A 262 10.71 -3.65 1.10
N ALA A 263 10.28 -4.76 0.51
CA ALA A 263 9.98 -5.98 1.27
C ALA A 263 11.23 -6.54 1.97
N VAL A 264 12.41 -6.48 1.32
CA VAL A 264 13.68 -6.83 1.96
C VAL A 264 13.95 -5.93 3.16
N LEU A 265 13.91 -4.61 2.95
CA LEU A 265 14.18 -3.61 4.00
C LEU A 265 13.21 -3.77 5.18
N ALA A 266 11.91 -3.89 4.90
CA ALA A 266 10.87 -4.09 5.90
C ALA A 266 11.06 -5.40 6.67
N SER A 267 11.40 -6.50 6.00
CA SER A 267 11.56 -7.80 6.66
C SER A 267 12.70 -7.80 7.69
N TRP A 268 13.82 -7.15 7.37
CA TRP A 268 14.95 -7.06 8.30
C TRP A 268 14.80 -5.99 9.38
N ASN A 269 13.83 -5.08 9.25
CA ASN A 269 13.64 -3.95 10.15
C ASN A 269 12.16 -3.80 10.54
N PRO A 270 11.54 -4.83 11.15
CA PRO A 270 10.14 -4.77 11.56
C PRO A 270 9.92 -3.78 12.73
N PRO A 271 8.65 -3.44 13.05
CA PRO A 271 8.32 -2.60 14.20
C PRO A 271 9.00 -3.09 15.48
N GLY A 272 9.49 -2.14 16.28
CA GLY A 272 10.25 -2.42 17.51
C GLY A 272 11.76 -2.65 17.31
N THR A 273 12.22 -2.89 16.07
CA THR A 273 13.67 -2.97 15.76
C THR A 273 14.24 -1.66 15.22
N VAL A 274 13.36 -0.81 14.67
CA VAL A 274 13.65 0.55 14.21
C VAL A 274 12.58 1.51 14.76
N PRO A 275 12.88 2.82 14.87
CA PRO A 275 11.91 3.80 15.38
C PRO A 275 10.67 3.94 14.50
N ASP A 276 10.83 3.82 13.18
CA ASP A 276 9.75 3.92 12.20
C ASP A 276 10.04 2.95 11.04
N ALA A 277 9.14 1.98 10.84
CA ALA A 277 9.27 0.98 9.78
C ALA A 277 8.99 1.55 8.37
N HIS A 278 8.27 2.67 8.26
CA HIS A 278 8.09 3.39 6.99
C HIS A 278 9.33 4.22 6.64
N HIS A 279 10.10 4.66 7.62
CA HIS A 279 11.33 5.45 7.44
C HIS A 279 12.56 4.84 8.15
N PRO A 280 13.01 3.63 7.76
CA PRO A 280 14.21 3.02 8.35
C PRO A 280 15.45 3.91 8.12
N PRO A 281 16.31 4.10 9.13
CA PRO A 281 17.50 4.96 8.99
C PRO A 281 18.57 4.34 8.07
N PRO A 282 19.50 5.13 7.50
CA PRO A 282 20.58 4.65 6.61
C PRO A 282 21.54 3.58 7.16
N GLY A 283 21.46 3.24 8.45
CA GLY A 283 22.21 2.14 9.08
C GLY A 283 21.44 0.83 9.23
N SER A 284 20.17 0.79 8.79
CA SER A 284 19.32 -0.40 8.86
C SER A 284 19.85 -1.55 8.01
N THR A 285 19.55 -2.77 8.44
CA THR A 285 19.96 -3.98 7.70
C THR A 285 19.31 -3.99 6.32
N CYS A 286 20.09 -4.27 5.27
CA CYS A 286 19.64 -4.23 3.89
C CYS A 286 19.04 -2.88 3.43
N TYR A 287 19.45 -1.77 4.07
CA TYR A 287 19.06 -0.44 3.65
C TYR A 287 19.53 -0.13 2.22
N THR A 288 18.60 0.38 1.41
CA THR A 288 18.86 0.97 0.10
C THR A 288 17.94 2.16 -0.07
N GLU A 289 18.32 3.15 -0.89
CA GLU A 289 17.45 4.29 -1.20
C GLU A 289 16.15 3.84 -1.87
N THR A 290 16.20 2.83 -2.75
CA THR A 290 15.02 2.23 -3.38
C THR A 290 14.12 1.54 -2.36
N GLY A 291 14.69 0.81 -1.41
CA GLY A 291 13.95 0.20 -0.31
C GLY A 291 13.22 1.25 0.53
N LEU A 292 13.91 2.32 0.91
CA LEU A 292 13.32 3.44 1.67
C LEU A 292 12.20 4.14 0.89
N ALA A 293 12.39 4.37 -0.42
CA ALA A 293 11.36 4.95 -1.27
C ALA A 293 10.10 4.07 -1.31
N GLY A 294 10.27 2.74 -1.29
CA GLY A 294 9.15 1.83 -1.21
C GLY A 294 8.52 1.78 0.18
N THR A 295 9.27 1.74 1.29
CA THR A 295 8.68 1.67 2.65
C THR A 295 7.88 2.92 2.98
N SER A 296 8.34 4.08 2.53
CA SER A 296 7.69 5.37 2.76
C SER A 296 6.42 5.61 1.92
N SER A 297 6.12 4.73 0.95
CA SER A 297 4.98 4.87 0.02
C SER A 297 4.07 3.63 -0.05
N SER A 298 4.23 2.70 0.89
CA SER A 298 3.54 1.41 0.90
C SER A 298 2.79 1.15 2.20
N ASN A 299 1.75 0.32 2.11
CA ASN A 299 1.28 -0.45 3.25
C ASN A 299 2.31 -1.56 3.55
N LEU A 300 2.64 -1.77 4.84
CA LEU A 300 3.67 -2.73 5.28
C LEU A 300 3.07 -3.82 6.16
N ALA A 301 3.34 -5.08 5.83
CA ALA A 301 2.87 -6.23 6.60
C ALA A 301 3.99 -7.23 6.83
N TRP A 302 3.87 -8.01 7.89
CA TRP A 302 4.84 -9.03 8.30
C TRP A 302 4.14 -10.33 8.66
N GLY A 303 4.81 -11.45 8.45
CA GLY A 303 4.34 -12.77 8.88
C GLY A 303 3.06 -13.26 8.18
N SER A 304 2.72 -12.73 7.01
CA SER A 304 1.49 -13.12 6.28
C SER A 304 1.59 -14.50 5.61
N GLY A 305 2.82 -14.99 5.40
CA GLY A 305 3.10 -16.29 4.76
C GLY A 305 2.89 -16.31 3.25
N HIS A 306 2.08 -15.38 2.72
CA HIS A 306 1.79 -15.25 1.30
C HIS A 306 1.38 -13.80 0.98
N PRO A 307 1.75 -13.25 -0.19
CA PRO A 307 1.48 -11.85 -0.47
C PRO A 307 -0.01 -11.50 -0.69
N ALA A 308 -0.86 -12.49 -0.97
CA ALA A 308 -2.31 -12.29 -0.99
C ALA A 308 -2.88 -12.15 0.43
N ASN A 309 -2.33 -12.88 1.41
CA ASN A 309 -2.85 -12.87 2.78
C ASN A 309 -2.56 -11.54 3.50
N ALA A 310 -1.50 -10.82 3.12
CA ALA A 310 -1.28 -9.50 3.71
C ALA A 310 -2.35 -8.48 3.29
N ILE A 311 -3.03 -8.71 2.15
CA ILE A 311 -4.17 -7.86 1.77
C ILE A 311 -5.30 -8.01 2.79
N ASP A 312 -5.53 -9.22 3.33
CA ASP A 312 -6.46 -9.39 4.44
C ASP A 312 -5.98 -8.58 5.64
N GLN A 313 -4.71 -8.70 6.04
CA GLN A 313 -4.17 -7.93 7.18
C GLN A 313 -4.34 -6.43 7.01
N PHE A 314 -4.11 -5.90 5.81
CA PHE A 314 -4.30 -4.47 5.51
C PHE A 314 -5.76 -4.04 5.58
N VAL A 315 -6.70 -4.88 5.15
CA VAL A 315 -8.13 -4.58 5.24
C VAL A 315 -8.65 -4.80 6.65
N GLU A 316 -8.17 -5.81 7.37
CA GLU A 316 -8.48 -6.05 8.77
C GLU A 316 -7.96 -4.88 9.64
N ASP A 317 -6.77 -4.38 9.34
CA ASP A 317 -6.12 -3.22 9.94
C ASP A 317 -6.08 -3.28 11.47
N TRP A 318 -5.95 -4.50 11.99
CA TRP A 318 -5.94 -4.75 13.41
C TRP A 318 -4.70 -4.15 14.07
N GLY A 319 -4.90 -3.51 15.22
CA GLY A 319 -3.82 -2.83 15.94
C GLY A 319 -3.37 -1.51 15.30
N VAL A 320 -4.09 -0.99 14.30
CA VAL A 320 -3.76 0.27 13.61
C VAL A 320 -4.88 1.29 13.83
N PRO A 321 -4.77 2.19 14.83
CA PRO A 321 -5.84 3.13 15.18
C PRO A 321 -6.28 4.05 14.03
N SER A 322 -5.37 4.38 13.11
CA SER A 322 -5.64 5.26 11.97
C SER A 322 -6.45 4.61 10.85
N LEU A 323 -6.60 3.28 10.87
CA LEU A 323 -7.07 2.44 9.76
C LEU A 323 -6.38 2.80 8.43
N GLY A 324 -5.10 3.18 8.50
CA GLY A 324 -4.37 3.76 7.37
C GLY A 324 -4.24 2.82 6.18
N HIS A 325 -4.01 1.53 6.41
CA HIS A 325 -3.83 0.55 5.35
C HIS A 325 -5.13 0.34 4.57
N ARG A 326 -6.23 0.17 5.30
CA ARG A 326 -7.58 0.02 4.74
C ARG A 326 -8.02 1.26 3.99
N ARG A 327 -7.74 2.46 4.52
CA ARG A 327 -8.07 3.74 3.88
C ARG A 327 -7.35 3.92 2.54
N TRP A 328 -6.11 3.44 2.41
CA TRP A 328 -5.42 3.42 1.12
C TRP A 328 -5.99 2.40 0.14
N ILE A 329 -6.34 1.19 0.60
CA ILE A 329 -6.96 0.15 -0.25
C ILE A 329 -8.32 0.59 -0.78
N PHE A 330 -9.15 1.22 0.05
CA PHE A 330 -10.46 1.75 -0.32
C PHE A 330 -10.40 3.18 -0.85
N ASN A 331 -9.21 3.70 -1.13
CA ASN A 331 -9.08 4.98 -1.81
C ASN A 331 -9.55 4.81 -3.26
N PRO A 332 -10.63 5.47 -3.71
CA PRO A 332 -11.09 5.34 -5.08
C PRO A 332 -10.04 5.69 -6.15
N PRO A 333 -9.24 6.79 -6.02
CA PRO A 333 -8.22 7.12 -7.00
C PRO A 333 -6.99 6.19 -6.95
N LEU A 334 -7.01 5.09 -6.17
CA LEU A 334 -5.90 4.14 -6.13
C LEU A 334 -5.58 3.64 -7.56
N GLY A 335 -4.43 4.09 -8.05
CA GLY A 335 -3.82 3.67 -9.31
C GLY A 335 -3.26 2.25 -9.25
N PRO A 336 -2.52 1.81 -10.28
CA PRO A 336 -1.77 0.56 -10.24
C PRO A 336 -0.88 0.50 -8.99
N VAL A 337 -0.86 -0.62 -8.29
CA VAL A 337 -0.07 -0.86 -7.08
C VAL A 337 1.33 -1.38 -7.41
N GLY A 338 2.28 -1.17 -6.49
CA GLY A 338 3.53 -1.92 -6.48
C GLY A 338 3.43 -3.07 -5.48
N ILE A 339 3.90 -4.26 -5.83
CA ILE A 339 3.84 -5.44 -4.97
C ILE A 339 5.25 -5.96 -4.80
N GLY A 340 5.67 -6.08 -3.54
CA GLY A 340 6.92 -6.72 -3.16
C GLY A 340 6.70 -7.63 -1.98
N TYR A 341 7.33 -8.79 -2.03
CA TYR A 341 7.27 -9.80 -1.00
C TYR A 341 8.64 -10.41 -0.85
N TYR A 342 9.06 -10.62 0.40
CA TYR A 342 10.36 -11.23 0.72
C TYR A 342 10.14 -12.32 1.76
N GLY A 343 10.41 -13.58 1.36
CA GLY A 343 10.21 -14.78 2.17
C GLY A 343 11.43 -15.16 3.01
N GLY A 344 11.99 -14.21 3.76
CA GLY A 344 13.08 -14.47 4.68
C GLY A 344 13.39 -13.29 5.59
N GLY A 345 14.38 -13.45 6.46
CA GLY A 345 14.83 -12.40 7.38
C GLY A 345 13.85 -12.08 8.52
N GLY A 346 14.32 -11.24 9.45
CA GLY A 346 13.53 -10.73 10.57
C GLY A 346 12.99 -11.79 11.53
N SER A 347 12.23 -11.34 12.53
CA SER A 347 11.52 -12.20 13.49
C SER A 347 10.25 -12.83 12.92
N TYR A 348 9.69 -12.24 11.85
CA TYR A 348 8.41 -12.64 11.27
C TYR A 348 8.54 -13.58 10.06
N GLY A 349 9.77 -13.83 9.58
CA GLY A 349 10.06 -14.76 8.49
C GLY A 349 9.65 -14.29 7.09
N ASN A 350 8.81 -13.26 6.97
CA ASN A 350 8.52 -12.58 5.72
C ASN A 350 7.99 -11.15 5.97
N ALA A 351 8.05 -10.34 4.92
CA ALA A 351 7.36 -9.06 4.84
C ALA A 351 6.81 -8.78 3.44
N GLN A 352 5.80 -7.92 3.39
CA GLN A 352 5.22 -7.40 2.16
C GLN A 352 5.15 -5.88 2.18
N CYS A 353 5.39 -5.30 1.01
CA CYS A 353 5.08 -3.92 0.72
C CYS A 353 4.06 -3.84 -0.41
N LEU A 354 2.94 -3.18 -0.15
CA LEU A 354 1.95 -2.80 -1.16
C LEU A 354 2.05 -1.29 -1.41
N GLY A 355 2.68 -0.88 -2.51
CA GLY A 355 2.84 0.51 -2.91
C GLY A 355 1.50 1.13 -3.27
N VAL A 356 1.00 2.03 -2.44
CA VAL A 356 -0.38 2.57 -2.52
C VAL A 356 -0.44 4.04 -2.96
N PHE A 357 0.69 4.74 -3.00
CA PHE A 357 0.72 6.13 -3.44
C PHE A 357 0.75 6.21 -4.97
N SER A 358 -0.40 5.95 -5.59
CA SER A 358 -0.65 6.06 -7.03
C SER A 358 -2.00 6.72 -7.28
N SER A 359 -2.11 7.49 -8.36
CA SER A 359 -3.31 8.30 -8.65
C SER A 359 -3.63 8.39 -10.15
N SER A 360 -3.51 7.28 -10.87
CA SER A 360 -3.59 7.25 -12.34
C SER A 360 -4.85 6.62 -12.93
N PHE A 361 -5.83 6.17 -12.12
CA PHE A 361 -7.09 5.62 -12.63
C PHE A 361 -8.29 6.57 -12.48
N SER A 362 -9.11 6.65 -13.52
CA SER A 362 -10.40 7.36 -13.54
C SER A 362 -11.54 6.34 -13.58
N PHE A 363 -11.84 5.76 -12.41
CA PHE A 363 -13.08 5.00 -12.22
C PHE A 363 -14.15 5.87 -11.55
N PRO A 364 -15.44 5.53 -11.70
CA PRO A 364 -16.48 6.12 -10.88
C PRO A 364 -16.09 6.03 -9.42
N SER A 365 -16.17 7.16 -8.74
CA SER A 365 -15.88 7.23 -7.32
C SER A 365 -17.17 7.54 -6.56
N PRO A 366 -17.67 6.61 -5.73
CA PRO A 366 -18.93 6.80 -5.03
C PRO A 366 -18.80 7.91 -3.99
N GLN A 367 -19.90 8.56 -3.59
CA GLN A 367 -19.84 9.58 -2.52
C GLN A 367 -19.34 9.01 -1.19
N TRP A 368 -19.57 7.72 -0.96
CA TRP A 368 -19.13 7.00 0.23
C TRP A 368 -18.81 5.54 -0.09
N THR A 369 -18.05 4.91 0.79
CA THR A 369 -17.87 3.46 0.85
C THR A 369 -17.91 3.03 2.30
N SER A 370 -18.36 1.80 2.58
CA SER A 370 -18.34 1.23 3.92
C SER A 370 -17.63 -0.11 3.95
N TRP A 371 -16.95 -0.37 5.05
CA TRP A 371 -16.50 -1.71 5.42
C TRP A 371 -17.07 -2.02 6.79
N PRO A 372 -17.95 -3.01 6.93
CA PRO A 372 -18.42 -3.94 5.90
C PRO A 372 -19.24 -3.29 4.78
N PRO A 373 -19.30 -3.91 3.59
CA PRO A 373 -20.07 -3.39 2.46
C PRO A 373 -21.59 -3.38 2.73
N PRO A 374 -22.34 -2.48 2.08
CA PRO A 374 -23.78 -2.47 2.16
C PRO A 374 -24.37 -3.66 1.38
N GLY A 375 -25.54 -4.14 1.78
CA GLY A 375 -26.16 -5.34 1.21
C GLY A 375 -25.57 -6.63 1.81
N TYR A 376 -25.33 -7.63 0.98
CA TYR A 376 -24.73 -8.90 1.42
C TYR A 376 -23.24 -8.72 1.71
N SER A 377 -22.81 -9.21 2.87
CA SER A 377 -21.48 -8.91 3.40
C SER A 377 -20.84 -10.13 4.08
N PRO A 378 -19.63 -10.58 3.64
CA PRO A 378 -18.96 -11.73 4.23
C PRO A 378 -18.70 -11.55 5.72
N SER A 379 -19.01 -12.57 6.52
CA SER A 379 -18.95 -12.48 7.98
C SER A 379 -17.56 -12.24 8.56
N ALA A 380 -16.52 -12.58 7.81
CA ALA A 380 -15.14 -12.23 8.12
C ALA A 380 -14.91 -10.72 8.28
N ALA A 381 -15.73 -9.87 7.64
CA ALA A 381 -15.65 -8.41 7.74
C ALA A 381 -16.01 -7.86 9.14
N PHE A 382 -16.65 -8.66 10.00
CA PHE A 382 -17.22 -8.18 11.28
C PHE A 382 -16.30 -8.35 12.49
N ARG A 383 -15.11 -8.91 12.32
CA ARG A 383 -14.18 -9.19 13.42
C ARG A 383 -13.47 -7.95 13.97
N TRP A 384 -13.41 -6.89 13.16
CA TRP A 384 -12.57 -5.72 13.41
C TRP A 384 -13.41 -4.45 13.38
N PRO A 385 -12.88 -3.30 13.86
CA PRO A 385 -13.58 -2.04 13.75
C PRO A 385 -14.03 -1.80 12.30
N TRP A 386 -15.27 -1.39 12.14
CA TRP A 386 -15.84 -1.02 10.86
C TRP A 386 -15.28 0.34 10.44
N SER A 387 -15.42 0.67 9.16
CA SER A 387 -15.06 1.98 8.65
C SER A 387 -16.10 2.51 7.68
N PHE A 388 -16.43 3.78 7.80
CA PHE A 388 -17.27 4.50 6.84
C PHE A 388 -16.47 5.66 6.25
N HIS A 389 -16.34 5.69 4.93
CA HIS A 389 -15.51 6.66 4.23
C HIS A 389 -16.39 7.56 3.36
N TYR A 390 -16.15 8.88 3.38
CA TYR A 390 -17.04 9.87 2.79
C TYR A 390 -16.30 11.00 2.07
N ARG A 391 -16.85 11.43 0.93
CA ARG A 391 -16.44 12.63 0.16
C ARG A 391 -17.01 13.90 0.77
N GLY A 392 -16.50 14.27 1.94
CA GLY A 392 -16.93 15.47 2.62
C GLY A 392 -16.47 15.49 4.05
N SER A 393 -17.14 16.26 4.90
CA SER A 393 -16.87 16.28 6.33
C SER A 393 -17.73 15.25 7.06
N LEU A 394 -17.11 14.46 7.93
CA LEU A 394 -17.79 13.61 8.92
C LEU A 394 -17.78 14.25 10.33
N SER A 395 -17.48 15.54 10.44
CA SER A 395 -17.54 16.25 11.73
C SER A 395 -18.97 16.25 12.27
N GLY A 396 -19.14 15.73 13.49
CA GLY A 396 -20.44 15.59 14.13
C GLY A 396 -21.35 14.52 13.52
N ALA A 397 -20.83 13.68 12.62
CA ALA A 397 -21.61 12.59 12.06
C ALA A 397 -21.97 11.55 13.14
N THR A 398 -23.16 10.96 13.04
CA THR A 398 -23.63 9.91 13.95
C THR A 398 -23.92 8.62 13.18
N VAL A 399 -23.76 7.49 13.86
CA VAL A 399 -24.02 6.17 13.30
C VAL A 399 -25.01 5.44 14.20
N ARG A 400 -26.04 4.86 13.58
CA ARG A 400 -27.06 4.05 14.24
C ARG A 400 -27.21 2.73 13.51
N VAL A 401 -27.27 1.63 14.27
CA VAL A 401 -27.42 0.28 13.73
C VAL A 401 -28.55 -0.42 14.47
N VAL A 402 -29.54 -0.91 13.72
CA VAL A 402 -30.73 -1.57 14.27
C VAL A 402 -30.87 -2.95 13.66
N ARG A 403 -31.09 -3.97 14.47
CA ARG A 403 -31.47 -5.30 14.00
C ARG A 403 -32.93 -5.29 13.57
N ASP A 404 -33.20 -5.77 12.36
CA ASP A 404 -34.53 -5.65 11.75
C ASP A 404 -35.57 -6.60 12.38
N SER A 405 -35.15 -7.74 12.93
CA SER A 405 -36.05 -8.78 13.45
C SER A 405 -36.78 -8.41 14.74
N ASP A 406 -36.13 -7.65 15.63
CA ASP A 406 -36.63 -7.27 16.94
C ASP A 406 -36.61 -5.75 17.19
N GLY A 407 -36.06 -4.97 16.26
CA GLY A 407 -35.88 -3.53 16.41
C GLY A 407 -34.80 -3.15 17.44
N GLN A 408 -33.97 -4.10 17.87
CA GLN A 408 -32.91 -3.85 18.84
C GLN A 408 -31.86 -2.90 18.23
N GLU A 409 -31.65 -1.77 18.89
CA GLU A 409 -30.55 -0.87 18.58
C GLU A 409 -29.25 -1.41 19.18
N MET A 410 -28.23 -1.52 18.35
CA MET A 410 -26.91 -2.00 18.72
C MET A 410 -26.11 -0.87 19.38
N SER A 411 -25.23 -1.19 20.34
CA SER A 411 -24.33 -0.20 20.92
C SER A 411 -23.25 0.15 19.90
N VAL A 412 -23.18 1.43 19.51
CA VAL A 412 -22.22 1.92 18.52
C VAL A 412 -21.35 3.01 19.14
N THR A 413 -20.04 2.90 18.98
CA THR A 413 -19.10 4.00 19.22
C THR A 413 -18.41 4.37 17.92
N THR A 414 -18.13 5.66 17.75
CA THR A 414 -17.54 6.19 16.52
C THR A 414 -16.38 7.10 16.83
N GLU A 415 -15.33 7.01 16.02
CA GLU A 415 -14.18 7.91 16.06
C GLU A 415 -13.94 8.52 14.68
N ASN A 416 -13.81 9.84 14.61
CA ASN A 416 -13.46 10.52 13.37
C ASN A 416 -11.94 10.44 13.17
N LEU A 417 -11.53 9.69 12.15
CA LEU A 417 -10.13 9.44 11.87
C LEU A 417 -9.51 10.63 11.16
N THR A 418 -8.37 11.05 11.67
CA THR A 418 -7.58 12.14 11.12
C THR A 418 -6.40 11.60 10.29
N GLY A 419 -5.56 12.49 9.76
CA GLY A 419 -4.42 12.13 8.92
C GLY A 419 -4.75 12.00 7.44
N GLY A 420 -3.73 12.23 6.60
CA GLY A 420 -3.84 12.26 5.14
C GLY A 420 -3.81 10.89 4.46
N TYR A 421 -4.56 9.91 4.98
CA TYR A 421 -4.66 8.57 4.38
C TYR A 421 -5.85 8.51 3.42
N GLY A 422 -5.58 8.23 2.15
CA GLY A 422 -6.58 8.26 1.10
C GLY A 422 -7.19 9.66 0.89
N SER A 423 -8.25 9.71 0.09
CA SER A 423 -8.94 10.95 -0.27
C SER A 423 -10.21 11.22 0.55
N TYR A 424 -10.66 10.24 1.34
CA TYR A 424 -11.90 10.31 2.10
C TYR A 424 -11.65 10.69 3.55
N THR A 425 -12.61 11.40 4.14
CA THR A 425 -12.74 11.40 5.60
C THR A 425 -13.32 10.06 6.03
N THR A 426 -12.92 9.56 7.18
CA THR A 426 -13.28 8.21 7.62
C THR A 426 -13.72 8.20 9.06
N LEU A 427 -14.81 7.50 9.36
CA LEU A 427 -15.17 7.11 10.71
C LEU A 427 -14.68 5.68 10.96
N SER A 428 -14.02 5.44 12.09
CA SER A 428 -13.94 4.12 12.70
C SER A 428 -15.22 3.89 13.50
N ILE A 429 -15.78 2.69 13.41
CA ILE A 429 -17.06 2.35 14.04
C ILE A 429 -16.87 1.02 14.78
N SER A 430 -17.10 1.02 16.08
CA SER A 430 -17.11 -0.19 16.92
C SER A 430 -18.55 -0.51 17.32
N ILE A 431 -18.92 -1.78 17.22
CA ILE A 431 -20.31 -2.23 17.43
C ILE A 431 -20.32 -3.38 18.42
N SER A 432 -21.27 -3.34 19.36
CA SER A 432 -21.49 -4.41 20.32
C SER A 432 -22.98 -4.69 20.54
N PRO A 433 -23.41 -5.96 20.57
CA PRO A 433 -22.62 -7.15 20.22
C PRO A 433 -22.29 -7.21 18.72
N ALA A 434 -21.36 -8.09 18.32
CA ALA A 434 -21.06 -8.29 16.91
C ALA A 434 -22.31 -8.77 16.14
N PRO A 435 -22.52 -8.33 14.89
CA PRO A 435 -23.65 -8.78 14.07
C PRO A 435 -23.67 -10.29 13.80
N SER A 436 -24.87 -10.87 13.80
CA SER A 436 -25.11 -12.29 13.51
C SER A 436 -25.34 -12.53 12.02
N VAL A 437 -24.86 -13.67 11.51
CA VAL A 437 -25.11 -14.16 10.14
C VAL A 437 -26.57 -14.51 9.84
N SER A 438 -27.42 -14.61 10.86
CA SER A 438 -28.86 -14.91 10.71
C SER A 438 -29.76 -13.68 10.67
N GLU A 439 -29.19 -12.49 10.79
CA GLU A 439 -29.93 -11.25 11.01
C GLU A 439 -29.67 -10.24 9.89
N THR A 440 -30.62 -9.33 9.67
CA THR A 440 -30.39 -8.13 8.85
C THR A 440 -30.35 -6.92 9.77
N TYR A 441 -29.48 -5.97 9.44
CA TYR A 441 -29.33 -4.74 10.19
C TYR A 441 -29.53 -3.54 9.29
N THR A 442 -30.33 -2.58 9.74
CA THR A 442 -30.41 -1.26 9.12
C THR A 442 -29.32 -0.36 9.70
N VAL A 443 -28.36 0.03 8.88
CA VAL A 443 -27.30 0.99 9.23
C VAL A 443 -27.71 2.37 8.73
N THR A 444 -27.62 3.38 9.60
CA THR A 444 -27.88 4.78 9.27
C THR A 444 -26.70 5.64 9.69
N VAL A 445 -26.12 6.36 8.74
CA VAL A 445 -25.07 7.36 8.96
C VAL A 445 -25.68 8.74 8.68
N THR A 446 -25.73 9.59 9.69
CA THR A 446 -26.22 10.97 9.56
C THR A 446 -25.02 11.90 9.53
N THR A 447 -24.81 12.58 8.41
CA THR A 447 -23.80 13.64 8.26
C THR A 447 -24.47 15.01 8.40
N SER A 448 -23.68 16.09 8.33
CA SER A 448 -24.24 17.44 8.26
C SER A 448 -24.96 17.75 6.93
N SER A 449 -24.72 16.94 5.90
CA SER A 449 -25.21 17.17 4.53
C SER A 449 -26.29 16.18 4.06
N GLU A 450 -26.30 14.96 4.60
CA GLU A 450 -27.23 13.91 4.18
C GLU A 450 -27.39 12.79 5.23
N VAL A 451 -28.45 12.01 5.09
CA VAL A 451 -28.71 10.78 5.85
C VAL A 451 -28.57 9.61 4.89
N ILE A 452 -27.62 8.72 5.18
CA ILE A 452 -27.32 7.54 4.37
C ILE A 452 -27.82 6.32 5.13
N THR A 453 -28.75 5.58 4.55
CA THR A 453 -29.30 4.37 5.15
C THR A 453 -29.12 3.19 4.21
N TYR A 454 -28.62 2.07 4.71
CA TYR A 454 -28.45 0.84 3.94
C TYR A 454 -28.67 -0.41 4.80
N PRO A 455 -29.16 -1.51 4.21
CA PRO A 455 -29.16 -2.80 4.88
C PRO A 455 -27.73 -3.37 4.94
N LEU A 456 -27.42 -4.05 6.02
CA LEU A 456 -26.30 -4.96 6.16
C LEU A 456 -26.87 -6.36 6.36
N ARG A 457 -26.47 -7.29 5.49
CA ARG A 457 -26.86 -8.70 5.47
C ARG A 457 -25.62 -9.57 5.60
N PRO A 458 -25.16 -9.83 6.84
CA PRO A 458 -24.14 -10.84 7.14
C PRO A 458 -24.37 -12.18 6.41
N VAL A 459 -23.34 -12.70 5.74
CA VAL A 459 -23.38 -14.02 5.08
C VAL A 459 -22.12 -14.83 5.35
N SER A 460 -22.28 -16.16 5.39
CA SER A 460 -21.16 -17.10 5.45
C SER A 460 -20.81 -17.56 4.04
N CYS A 461 -19.78 -16.95 3.48
CA CYS A 461 -19.09 -17.41 2.29
C CYS A 461 -17.83 -18.19 2.70
#